data_AF-A0A815VUW0-F1
#
_entry.id   AF-A0A815VUW0-F1
#
_cell.length_a   1.000
_cell.length_b   1.000
_cell.length_c   1.000
_cell.angle_alpha   90.00
_cell.angle_beta   90.00
_cell.angle_gamma   90.00
#
_symmetry.space_group_name_H-M   'P 1'
#
loop_
_entity.id
_entity.type
_entity.pdbx_description
1 polymer ?
#
loop_
_entity_poly.entity_id
_entity_poly.type
_entity_poly.pdbx_seq_one_letter_code
_entity_poly.pdbx_strand_id
1 'polypeptide(L)'
;MFWPDFWSTPGKNPIWKILDIPCRAEDYEQESGQILINKRLAWKAVHLALYFTSDETFLRVSLGDKDACRYSWKVLGTPSYFIRKFVGQAGFDYIKSIDKNKLTKNVKFCGHTMIQYDPFGEILFLHANSIKTYPPLQFPVEKNYHSFKEYKNPWRIYRRYANSAPYCRPRGYSEDGIR
;
A
#
# COMPACT_ATOMS: atom_id res chain seq x y z
N MET A 1 8.41 10.97 -8.07
CA MET A 1 7.05 10.41 -8.15
C MET A 1 7.01 9.17 -7.28
N PHE A 2 5.97 9.11 -6.46
CA PHE A 2 5.82 8.16 -5.35
C PHE A 2 4.44 7.54 -5.38
N TRP A 3 4.32 6.32 -4.87
CA TRP A 3 3.05 5.59 -4.77
C TRP A 3 2.63 5.48 -3.30
N PRO A 4 1.34 5.67 -3.01
CA PRO A 4 0.83 5.49 -1.66
C PRO A 4 0.87 4.01 -1.25
N ASP A 5 1.14 3.77 0.03
CA ASP A 5 0.94 2.52 0.74
C ASP A 5 -0.46 2.48 1.39
N PHE A 6 -0.84 1.36 1.99
CA PHE A 6 -2.17 1.17 2.59
C PHE A 6 -2.40 1.98 3.87
N TRP A 7 -1.34 2.41 4.55
CA TRP A 7 -1.44 3.05 5.85
C TRP A 7 -0.73 4.41 5.86
N SER A 8 -0.98 5.17 6.93
CA SER A 8 -0.33 6.45 7.21
C SER A 8 0.44 6.35 8.51
N THR A 9 1.51 7.15 8.64
CA THR A 9 2.25 7.20 9.90
C THR A 9 1.39 7.86 10.98
N PRO A 10 1.23 7.26 12.17
CA PRO A 10 0.37 7.82 13.21
C PRO A 10 0.76 9.25 13.59
N GLY A 11 -0.21 10.14 13.79
CA GLY A 11 0.06 11.53 14.19
C GLY A 11 0.79 11.68 15.54
N LYS A 12 0.67 10.66 16.41
CA LYS A 12 1.40 10.58 17.69
C LYS A 12 2.87 10.14 17.54
N ASN A 13 3.32 9.76 16.34
CA ASN A 13 4.69 9.34 16.11
C ASN A 13 5.65 10.52 16.37
N PRO A 14 6.71 10.36 17.17
CA PRO A 14 7.65 11.44 17.47
C PRO A 14 8.39 11.99 16.23
N ILE A 15 8.45 11.24 15.12
CA ILE A 15 9.12 11.65 13.88
C ILE A 15 8.66 13.02 13.39
N TRP A 16 7.38 13.36 13.57
CA TRP A 16 6.83 14.66 13.15
C TRP A 16 7.49 15.83 13.88
N LYS A 17 7.76 15.67 15.18
CA LYS A 17 8.44 16.67 16.01
C LYS A 17 9.95 16.68 15.75
N ILE A 18 10.56 15.50 15.62
CA ILE A 18 12.01 15.36 15.36
C ILE A 18 12.40 16.04 14.05
N LEU A 19 11.59 15.83 13.01
CA LEU A 19 11.85 16.37 11.69
C LEU A 19 11.23 17.77 11.45
N ASP A 20 10.57 18.33 12.46
CA ASP A 20 9.84 19.60 12.39
C ASP A 20 8.93 19.72 11.15
N ILE A 21 8.14 18.67 10.89
CA ILE A 21 7.21 18.61 9.77
C ILE A 21 5.78 18.37 10.26
N PRO A 22 4.78 19.07 9.69
CA PRO A 22 3.39 18.89 10.10
C PRO A 22 2.87 17.52 9.67
N CYS A 23 2.10 16.88 10.55
CA CYS A 23 1.28 15.73 10.22
C CYS A 23 -0.01 16.20 9.52
N ARG A 24 -0.26 15.71 8.31
CA ARG A 24 -1.44 16.03 7.48
C ARG A 24 -2.23 14.75 7.20
N ALA A 25 -3.51 14.90 6.87
CA ALA A 25 -4.38 13.76 6.57
C ALA A 25 -4.04 13.05 5.26
N GLU A 26 -3.33 13.75 4.38
CA GLU A 26 -2.90 13.26 3.08
C GLU A 26 -1.52 12.60 3.14
N ASP A 27 -0.87 12.53 4.32
CA ASP A 27 0.44 11.91 4.53
C ASP A 27 0.35 10.39 4.64
N TYR A 28 -0.13 9.75 3.58
CA TYR A 28 0.02 8.32 3.41
C TYR A 28 1.49 7.94 3.32
N GLU A 29 1.81 6.74 3.79
CA GLU A 29 3.13 6.20 3.59
C GLU A 29 3.40 5.92 2.12
N GLN A 30 4.69 5.82 1.80
CA GLN A 30 5.17 5.56 0.46
C GLN A 30 5.52 4.08 0.36
N GLU A 31 5.02 3.38 -0.66
CA GLU A 31 5.54 2.06 -1.01
C GLU A 31 6.92 2.24 -1.65
N SER A 32 7.95 1.60 -1.09
CA SER A 32 9.34 1.71 -1.58
C SER A 32 9.66 0.70 -2.68
N GLY A 33 8.79 -0.28 -2.92
CA GLY A 33 8.94 -1.26 -4.01
C GLY A 33 9.15 -0.65 -5.39
N GLN A 34 8.72 0.60 -5.60
CA GLN A 34 8.97 1.35 -6.83
C GLN A 34 8.93 2.86 -6.59
N ILE A 35 9.94 3.54 -7.14
CA ILE A 35 10.13 4.97 -6.98
C ILE A 35 10.69 5.54 -8.29
N LEU A 36 10.17 6.68 -8.73
CA LEU A 36 10.71 7.40 -9.88
C LEU A 36 11.33 8.74 -9.43
N ILE A 37 12.66 8.83 -9.49
CA ILE A 37 13.44 10.00 -9.05
C ILE A 37 14.20 10.60 -10.22
N ASN A 38 14.03 11.91 -10.42
CA ASN A 38 14.99 12.69 -11.21
C ASN A 38 16.19 13.05 -10.32
N LYS A 39 17.28 12.27 -10.44
CA LYS A 39 18.48 12.42 -9.60
C LYS A 39 19.13 13.80 -9.70
N ARG A 40 19.07 14.46 -10.86
CA ARG A 40 19.65 15.81 -11.06
C ARG A 40 18.93 16.86 -10.23
N LEU A 41 17.61 16.74 -10.08
CA LEU A 41 16.78 17.71 -9.36
C LEU A 41 16.65 17.39 -7.86
N ALA A 42 16.77 16.11 -7.49
CA ALA A 42 16.49 15.65 -6.14
C ALA A 42 17.74 15.16 -5.38
N TRP A 43 18.94 15.51 -5.83
CA TRP A 43 20.19 15.00 -5.27
C TRP A 43 20.31 15.19 -3.74
N LYS A 44 19.96 16.38 -3.24
CA LYS A 44 19.97 16.67 -1.79
C LYS A 44 19.03 15.74 -1.01
N ALA A 45 17.85 15.48 -1.55
CA ALA A 45 16.86 14.61 -0.91
C ALA A 45 17.24 13.13 -0.95
N VAL A 46 17.89 12.68 -2.02
CA VAL A 46 18.49 11.35 -2.09
C VAL A 46 19.58 11.18 -1.02
N HIS A 47 20.45 12.18 -0.85
CA HIS A 47 21.49 12.14 0.18
C HIS A 47 20.94 12.13 1.60
N LEU A 48 19.92 12.95 1.89
CA LEU A 48 19.26 12.93 3.19
C LEU A 48 18.57 11.58 3.44
N ALA A 49 17.98 10.97 2.41
CA ALA A 49 17.37 9.65 2.54
C ALA A 49 18.42 8.60 2.89
N LEU A 50 19.59 8.63 2.25
CA LEU A 50 20.71 7.76 2.59
C LEU A 50 21.16 7.95 4.04
N TYR A 51 21.27 9.20 4.49
CA TYR A 51 21.61 9.52 5.88
C TYR A 51 20.57 8.94 6.86
N PHE A 52 19.28 9.12 6.58
CA PHE A 52 18.22 8.54 7.40
C PHE A 52 18.28 7.02 7.45
N THR A 53 18.57 6.35 6.34
CA THR A 53 18.72 4.88 6.34
C THR A 53 19.95 4.39 7.11
N SER A 54 20.95 5.24 7.33
CA SER A 54 22.13 4.91 8.15
C SER A 54 21.96 5.24 9.64
N ASP A 55 20.93 6.01 10.00
CA ASP A 55 20.71 6.46 11.36
C ASP A 55 19.78 5.51 12.12
N GLU A 56 20.30 4.91 13.19
CA GLU A 56 19.54 3.93 13.98
C GLU A 56 18.33 4.56 14.67
N THR A 57 18.42 5.83 15.08
CA THR A 57 17.33 6.54 15.75
C THR A 57 16.15 6.71 14.80
N PHE A 58 16.42 7.14 13.57
CA PHE A 58 15.44 7.26 12.50
C PHE A 58 14.75 5.92 12.26
N LEU A 59 15.50 4.84 12.06
CA LEU A 59 14.95 3.51 11.80
C LEU A 59 14.07 2.97 12.93
N ARG A 60 14.33 3.39 14.18
CA ARG A 60 13.52 3.00 15.36
C ARG A 60 12.19 3.75 15.44
N VAL A 61 12.11 4.97 14.90
CA VAL A 61 10.89 5.80 14.96
C VAL A 61 10.10 5.79 13.66
N SER A 62 10.72 5.41 12.53
CA SER A 62 10.04 5.14 11.26
C SER A 62 9.49 3.71 11.21
N LEU A 63 8.68 3.39 10.19
CA LEU A 63 8.29 2.00 9.89
C LEU A 63 9.36 1.28 9.03
N GLY A 64 10.63 1.64 9.21
CA GLY A 64 11.79 1.13 8.48
C GLY A 64 12.43 2.13 7.52
N ASP A 65 13.38 1.63 6.74
CA ASP A 65 14.14 2.37 5.72
C ASP A 65 13.25 2.88 4.57
N LYS A 66 12.14 2.19 4.31
CA LYS A 66 11.20 2.50 3.21
C LYS A 66 10.70 3.95 3.19
N ASP A 67 10.58 4.58 4.37
CA ASP A 67 10.04 5.93 4.52
C ASP A 67 11.09 7.04 4.35
N ALA A 68 12.37 6.70 4.25
CA ALA A 68 13.47 7.67 4.20
C ALA A 68 13.31 8.66 3.03
N CYS A 69 12.91 8.17 1.86
CA CYS A 69 12.65 9.02 0.70
C CYS A 69 11.52 10.03 0.96
N ARG A 70 10.35 9.56 1.43
CA ARG A 70 9.22 10.44 1.73
C ARG A 70 9.59 11.54 2.72
N TYR A 71 10.23 11.18 3.83
CA TYR A 71 10.62 12.16 4.84
C TYR A 71 11.66 13.15 4.32
N SER A 72 12.66 12.69 3.57
CA SER A 72 13.71 13.55 3.04
C SER A 72 13.17 14.60 2.08
N TRP A 73 12.23 14.22 1.21
CA TRP A 73 11.58 15.18 0.32
C TRP A 73 10.77 16.20 1.10
N LYS A 74 10.09 15.76 2.15
CA LYS A 74 9.22 16.61 2.95
C LYS A 74 10.02 17.62 3.79
N VAL A 75 11.09 17.16 4.44
CA VAL A 75 12.01 18.01 5.21
C VAL A 75 12.68 19.06 4.33
N LEU A 76 13.15 18.67 3.14
CA LEU A 76 13.86 19.59 2.23
C LEU A 76 12.94 20.40 1.33
N GLY A 77 11.61 20.26 1.46
CA GLY A 77 10.64 20.89 0.56
C GLY A 77 10.86 20.52 -0.92
N THR A 78 11.45 19.36 -1.19
CA THR A 78 11.76 18.93 -2.55
C THR A 78 10.47 18.58 -3.29
N PRO A 79 10.24 19.10 -4.51
CA PRO A 79 9.05 18.77 -5.28
C PRO A 79 8.87 17.27 -5.45
N SER A 80 7.68 16.79 -5.10
CA SER A 80 7.27 15.41 -5.31
C SER A 80 5.85 15.34 -5.85
N TYR A 81 5.55 14.22 -6.48
CA TYR A 81 4.22 13.90 -6.97
C TYR A 81 3.84 12.53 -6.43
N PHE A 82 2.82 12.49 -5.57
CA PHE A 82 2.19 11.26 -5.12
C PHE A 82 1.06 10.89 -6.08
N ILE A 83 1.02 9.63 -6.47
CA ILE A 83 -0.08 9.09 -7.27
C ILE A 83 -1.37 9.24 -6.48
N ARG A 84 -2.35 9.92 -7.10
CA ARG A 84 -3.61 10.28 -6.43
C ARG A 84 -4.52 9.09 -6.21
N LYS A 85 -4.48 8.11 -7.11
CA LYS A 85 -5.29 6.89 -6.99
C LYS A 85 -4.70 6.02 -5.90
N PHE A 86 -5.51 5.76 -4.87
CA PHE A 86 -5.11 4.96 -3.73
C PHE A 86 -4.77 3.52 -4.13
N VAL A 87 -3.88 2.88 -3.38
CA VAL A 87 -3.46 1.49 -3.62
C VAL A 87 -4.66 0.54 -3.60
N GLY A 88 -4.72 -0.37 -4.58
CA GLY A 88 -5.75 -1.40 -4.69
C GLY A 88 -5.25 -2.77 -4.21
N GLN A 89 -6.16 -3.75 -4.16
CA GLN A 89 -5.82 -5.13 -3.80
C GLN A 89 -6.38 -6.13 -4.84
N ALA A 90 -5.53 -7.05 -5.27
CA ALA A 90 -5.88 -8.20 -6.10
C ALA A 90 -5.63 -9.50 -5.34
N GLY A 91 -6.37 -10.54 -5.73
CA GLY A 91 -6.20 -11.89 -5.22
C GLY A 91 -7.34 -12.80 -5.66
N PHE A 92 -7.64 -13.78 -4.83
CA PHE A 92 -8.60 -14.84 -5.15
C PHE A 92 -9.76 -14.89 -4.16
N ASP A 93 -10.94 -15.19 -4.68
CA ASP A 93 -12.07 -15.57 -3.85
C ASP A 93 -11.97 -17.05 -3.47
N TYR A 94 -12.30 -17.38 -2.22
CA TYR A 94 -12.43 -18.76 -1.77
C TYR A 94 -13.78 -18.97 -1.08
N ILE A 95 -14.28 -20.19 -1.17
CA ILE A 95 -15.53 -20.59 -0.49
C ILE A 95 -15.17 -20.90 0.97
N LYS A 96 -15.61 -20.04 1.89
CA LYS A 96 -15.41 -20.24 3.32
C LYS A 96 -16.34 -21.32 3.88
N SER A 97 -17.59 -21.35 3.40
CA SER A 97 -18.58 -22.35 3.79
C SER A 97 -19.68 -22.45 2.74
N ILE A 98 -20.38 -23.58 2.72
CA ILE A 98 -21.58 -23.79 1.90
C ILE A 98 -22.76 -23.97 2.86
N ASP A 99 -23.73 -23.07 2.78
CA ASP A 99 -25.01 -23.26 3.45
C ASP A 99 -25.88 -24.13 2.54
N LYS A 100 -25.94 -25.43 2.84
CA LYS A 100 -26.72 -26.41 2.08
C LYS A 100 -28.22 -26.16 2.17
N ASN A 101 -28.69 -25.56 3.27
CA ASN A 101 -30.12 -25.28 3.48
C ASN A 101 -30.57 -24.08 2.66
N LYS A 102 -29.69 -23.10 2.43
CA LYS A 102 -29.99 -21.91 1.62
C LYS A 102 -29.50 -22.00 0.17
N LEU A 103 -28.83 -23.09 -0.22
CA LEU A 103 -28.10 -23.23 -1.48
C LEU A 103 -27.19 -22.02 -1.78
N THR A 104 -26.59 -21.41 -0.74
CA THR A 104 -25.71 -20.24 -0.89
C THR A 104 -24.26 -20.59 -0.53
N LYS A 105 -23.33 -19.96 -1.25
CA LYS A 105 -21.89 -20.04 -0.98
C LYS A 105 -21.47 -18.80 -0.21
N ASN A 106 -20.83 -18.98 0.95
CA ASN A 106 -20.16 -17.90 1.66
C ASN A 106 -18.77 -17.71 1.03
N VAL A 107 -18.64 -16.71 0.18
CA VAL A 107 -17.40 -16.39 -0.52
C VAL A 107 -16.63 -15.33 0.26
N LYS A 108 -15.33 -15.54 0.44
CA LYS A 108 -14.41 -14.57 1.04
C LYS A 108 -13.29 -14.23 0.06
N PHE A 109 -12.97 -12.95 -0.04
CA PHE A 109 -11.82 -12.46 -0.79
C PHE A 109 -10.52 -12.63 0.01
N CYS A 110 -9.51 -13.21 -0.62
CA CYS A 110 -8.14 -13.31 -0.14
C CYS A 110 -7.24 -12.42 -1.01
N GLY A 111 -7.03 -11.18 -0.57
CA GLY A 111 -6.17 -10.24 -1.25
C GLY A 111 -4.71 -10.39 -0.83
N HIS A 112 -3.85 -10.76 -1.76
CA HIS A 112 -2.42 -10.98 -1.50
C HIS A 112 -1.49 -10.13 -2.39
N THR A 113 -2.06 -9.41 -3.37
CA THR A 113 -1.32 -8.58 -4.33
C THR A 113 -1.78 -7.12 -4.20
N MET A 114 -0.84 -6.21 -4.05
CA MET A 114 -1.06 -4.76 -4.16
C MET A 114 -1.16 -4.36 -5.62
N ILE A 115 -2.08 -3.45 -5.92
CA ILE A 115 -2.27 -2.85 -7.23
C ILE A 115 -1.92 -1.38 -7.14
N GLN A 116 -1.04 -0.93 -8.01
CA GLN A 116 -0.63 0.46 -8.09
C GLN A 116 -0.86 0.99 -9.48
N TYR A 117 -1.20 2.27 -9.52
CA TYR A 117 -1.72 2.92 -10.70
C TYR A 117 -0.75 3.95 -11.25
N ASP A 118 -0.88 4.26 -12.53
CA ASP A 118 -0.22 5.42 -13.13
C ASP A 118 -0.97 6.72 -12.80
N PRO A 119 -0.47 7.90 -13.24
CA PRO A 119 -1.17 9.18 -13.03
C PRO A 119 -2.55 9.29 -13.68
N PHE A 120 -2.87 8.44 -14.67
CA PHE A 120 -4.17 8.40 -15.35
C PHE A 120 -5.16 7.45 -14.67
N GLY A 121 -4.68 6.68 -13.68
CA GLY A 121 -5.48 5.73 -12.92
C GLY A 121 -5.50 4.32 -13.51
N GLU A 122 -4.70 4.05 -14.53
CA GLU A 122 -4.54 2.72 -15.11
C GLU A 122 -3.60 1.86 -14.28
N ILE A 123 -3.78 0.55 -14.31
CA ILE A 123 -2.92 -0.38 -13.55
C ILE A 123 -1.51 -0.33 -14.13
N LEU A 124 -0.52 -0.04 -13.28
CA LEU A 124 0.88 0.04 -13.67
C LEU A 124 1.72 -1.06 -13.02
N PHE A 125 1.51 -1.31 -11.72
CA PHE A 125 2.28 -2.32 -10.99
C PHE A 125 1.38 -3.27 -10.21
N LEU A 126 1.83 -4.52 -10.12
CA LEU A 126 1.29 -5.56 -9.24
C LEU A 126 2.41 -6.04 -8.32
N HIS A 127 2.24 -5.91 -7.01
CA HIS A 127 3.28 -6.24 -6.03
C HIS A 127 2.75 -7.24 -5.01
N ALA A 128 3.39 -8.42 -4.89
CA ALA A 128 2.96 -9.48 -3.96
C ALA A 128 3.44 -9.23 -2.50
N ASN A 129 3.14 -8.05 -1.95
CA ASN A 129 3.72 -7.59 -0.67
C ASN A 129 3.07 -8.31 0.51
N SER A 130 1.76 -8.58 0.39
CA SER A 130 0.95 -9.13 1.48
C SER A 130 1.28 -10.59 1.79
N ILE A 131 2.16 -11.23 1.02
CA ILE A 131 2.72 -12.57 1.33
C ILE A 131 3.76 -12.50 2.46
N LYS A 132 4.45 -11.36 2.62
CA LYS A 132 5.57 -11.20 3.58
C LYS A 132 5.15 -11.40 5.04
N THR A 133 3.87 -11.21 5.35
CA THR A 133 3.32 -11.35 6.70
C THR A 133 2.75 -12.75 7.00
N TYR A 134 2.70 -13.65 6.03
CA TYR A 134 2.21 -15.02 6.23
C TYR A 134 3.38 -16.00 6.41
N PRO A 135 3.26 -16.99 7.32
CA PRO A 135 4.20 -18.10 7.40
C PRO A 135 4.28 -18.82 6.03
N PRO A 136 5.47 -19.28 5.59
CA PRO A 136 5.65 -19.98 4.31
C PRO A 136 4.72 -21.19 4.09
N LEU A 137 4.16 -21.73 5.18
CA LEU A 137 3.36 -22.97 5.21
C LEU A 137 1.83 -22.76 5.11
N GLN A 138 1.34 -21.53 4.95
CA GLN A 138 -0.11 -21.25 4.89
C GLN A 138 -0.66 -20.90 3.51
N PHE A 139 0.19 -20.81 2.48
CA PHE A 139 -0.33 -20.90 1.12
C PHE A 139 -0.75 -22.35 0.89
N PRO A 140 -1.99 -22.62 0.43
CA PRO A 140 -2.32 -23.94 -0.05
C PRO A 140 -1.49 -24.18 -1.31
N VAL A 141 -0.24 -24.62 -1.13
CA VAL A 141 0.54 -25.26 -2.18
C VAL A 141 -0.28 -26.50 -2.53
N GLU A 142 -0.83 -26.46 -3.73
CA GLU A 142 -1.79 -27.41 -4.26
C GLU A 142 -1.31 -28.84 -4.05
N LYS A 143 -2.02 -29.60 -3.19
CA LYS A 143 -1.97 -31.07 -3.26
C LYS A 143 -2.84 -31.63 -4.38
N ASN A 144 -3.57 -30.80 -5.14
CA ASN A 144 -4.47 -31.25 -6.21
C ASN A 144 -4.54 -30.23 -7.36
N TYR A 145 -3.50 -30.20 -8.20
CA TYR A 145 -3.46 -29.41 -9.45
C TYR A 145 -4.50 -29.88 -10.50
N HIS A 146 -5.17 -31.02 -10.28
CA HIS A 146 -6.05 -31.64 -11.28
C HIS A 146 -7.50 -31.11 -11.31
N SER A 147 -7.91 -30.21 -10.42
CA SER A 147 -9.31 -29.74 -10.37
C SER A 147 -9.54 -28.29 -10.80
N PHE A 148 -8.52 -27.52 -11.20
CA PHE A 148 -8.71 -26.19 -11.79
C PHE A 148 -9.07 -26.29 -13.29
N LYS A 149 -10.12 -27.04 -13.61
CA LYS A 149 -10.81 -26.90 -14.89
C LYS A 149 -11.86 -25.79 -14.75
N GLU A 150 -11.69 -24.74 -15.55
CA GLU A 150 -12.71 -23.73 -15.90
C GLU A 150 -13.11 -22.66 -14.85
N TYR A 151 -12.15 -21.92 -14.28
CA TYR A 151 -12.45 -20.55 -13.83
C TYR A 151 -11.90 -19.55 -14.85
N LYS A 152 -12.80 -18.98 -15.68
CA LYS A 152 -12.52 -17.79 -16.49
C LYS A 152 -12.11 -16.66 -15.52
N ASN A 153 -10.83 -16.31 -15.54
CA ASN A 153 -10.17 -15.27 -14.72
C ASN A 153 -10.49 -15.33 -13.21
N PRO A 154 -9.75 -16.13 -12.41
CA PRO A 154 -9.95 -16.20 -10.96
C PRO A 154 -9.50 -14.94 -10.20
N TRP A 155 -8.86 -13.99 -10.89
CA TRP A 155 -8.41 -12.73 -10.33
C TRP A 155 -9.57 -11.75 -10.19
N ARG A 156 -9.86 -11.34 -8.95
CA ARG A 156 -10.76 -10.22 -8.66
C ARG A 156 -9.97 -9.06 -8.09
N ILE A 157 -10.24 -7.87 -8.63
CA ILE A 157 -9.69 -6.61 -8.15
C ILE A 157 -10.70 -6.01 -7.17
N TYR A 158 -10.32 -5.92 -5.91
CA TYR A 158 -11.10 -5.21 -4.89
C TYR A 158 -10.43 -3.87 -4.58
N ARG A 159 -11.21 -2.79 -4.69
CA ARG A 159 -10.83 -1.48 -4.13
C ARG A 159 -11.30 -1.45 -2.68
N ARG A 160 -10.37 -1.61 -1.74
CA ARG A 160 -10.66 -1.53 -0.31
C ARG A 160 -10.07 -0.23 0.23
N TYR A 161 -10.94 0.75 0.47
CA TYR A 161 -10.55 1.95 1.19
C TYR A 161 -10.49 1.61 2.68
N ALA A 162 -9.36 1.93 3.33
CA ALA A 162 -9.19 1.73 4.75
C ALA A 162 -10.06 2.76 5.52
N ASN A 163 -11.34 2.43 5.75
CA ASN A 163 -12.28 3.25 6.54
C ASN A 163 -11.94 3.32 8.05
N SER A 164 -10.73 2.95 8.47
CA SER A 164 -10.38 2.75 9.89
C SER A 164 -8.99 3.23 10.31
N ALA A 165 -8.33 4.11 9.54
CA ALA A 165 -7.15 4.81 10.07
C ALA A 165 -7.63 5.93 11.04
N PRO A 166 -7.43 5.83 12.37
CA PRO A 166 -8.07 6.75 13.31
C PRO A 166 -7.34 8.09 13.47
N TYR A 167 -6.28 8.36 12.73
CA TYR A 167 -5.38 9.46 13.03
C TYR A 167 -5.04 10.22 11.74
N CYS A 168 -5.61 11.43 11.66
CA CYS A 168 -5.70 12.35 10.53
C CYS A 168 -6.78 11.97 9.50
N ARG A 169 -7.99 12.51 9.68
CA ARG A 169 -9.18 12.26 8.83
C ARG A 169 -8.89 12.62 7.36
N PRO A 170 -8.79 11.64 6.44
CA PRO A 170 -8.73 11.94 5.02
C PRO A 170 -10.06 12.58 4.62
N ARG A 171 -10.03 13.81 4.08
CA ARG A 171 -11.18 14.36 3.34
C ARG A 171 -10.95 14.05 1.87
N GLY A 172 -11.66 13.06 1.35
CA GLY A 172 -11.68 12.69 -0.06
C GLY A 172 -13.11 12.30 -0.48
N TYR A 173 -13.62 12.99 -1.49
CA TYR A 173 -14.96 12.84 -2.06
C TYR A 173 -15.13 11.48 -2.75
N SER A 174 -16.29 10.86 -2.56
CA SER A 174 -16.78 9.78 -3.43
C SER A 174 -17.49 10.39 -4.63
N GLU A 175 -16.91 10.32 -5.80
CA GLU A 175 -17.70 10.18 -7.02
C GLU A 175 -17.71 8.69 -7.35
N ASP A 176 -18.86 8.07 -7.08
CA ASP A 176 -19.59 7.20 -8.01
C ASP A 176 -20.61 6.39 -7.23
N GLY A 177 -21.74 7.05 -6.95
CA GLY A 177 -22.99 6.33 -6.89
C GLY A 177 -23.39 5.95 -8.31
N ILE A 178 -23.51 4.65 -8.59
CA ILE A 178 -24.39 4.15 -9.65
C ILE A 178 -25.10 2.91 -9.12
N ARG A 179 -26.41 3.11 -8.90
CA ARG A 179 -27.53 2.19 -8.65
C ARG A 179 -27.55 1.40 -7.35
#